data_AF-A0A927N8L4-F1
#
_entry.id   AF-A0A927N8L4-F1
#
_cell.length_a   1.000
_cell.length_b   1.000
_cell.length_c   1.000
_cell.angle_alpha   90.00
_cell.angle_beta   90.00
_cell.angle_gamma   90.00
#
_symmetry.space_group_name_H-M   'P 1'
#
loop_
_entity.id
_entity.type
_entity.pdbx_description
1 polymer ?
#
loop_
_entity_poly.entity_id
_entity_poly.type
_entity_poly.pdbx_seq_one_letter_code
_entity_poly.pdbx_strand_id
1 'polypeptide(L)'
;MCLNLNGCCFVSNKCPPKPLHPNCHCFYIDIPSITAKAECPIEKFTKYVFVPSLIDDKKQLFELWGYDIMDSEYLQQEFIKQAKLAYSVGDYELGLLNAYGQRISIEIRLKKKNKNEYTTFVSGWMVYPNGRIVLTTPYGGK
;
A
#
# COMPACT_ATOMS: atom_id res chain seq x y z
N MET A 1 -7.15 6.83 23.94
CA MET A 1 -7.50 7.28 22.59
C MET A 1 -7.75 6.05 21.74
N CYS A 2 -8.90 5.97 21.06
CA CYS A 2 -9.18 4.85 20.15
C CYS A 2 -8.41 5.04 18.84
N LEU A 3 -7.88 3.94 18.28
CA LEU A 3 -7.22 3.94 16.98
C LEU A 3 -8.27 3.78 15.86
N ASN A 4 -7.97 4.31 14.68
CA ASN A 4 -8.85 4.21 13.51
C ASN A 4 -8.79 2.81 12.87
N LEU A 5 -9.21 1.79 13.62
CA LEU A 5 -9.22 0.38 13.21
C LEU A 5 -10.60 -0.27 13.24
N ASN A 6 -11.64 0.46 13.65
CA ASN A 6 -12.99 -0.08 13.70
C ASN A 6 -13.45 -0.52 12.29
N GLY A 7 -13.85 -1.79 12.14
CA GLY A 7 -14.27 -2.37 10.86
C GLY A 7 -13.13 -2.66 9.87
N CYS A 8 -11.87 -2.42 10.23
CA CYS A 8 -10.72 -2.84 9.43
C CYS A 8 -10.58 -4.37 9.47
N CYS A 9 -10.19 -4.96 8.35
CA CYS A 9 -10.07 -6.41 8.21
C CYS A 9 -8.60 -6.78 8.09
N PHE A 10 -8.17 -7.83 8.79
CA PHE A 10 -6.80 -8.34 8.68
C PHE A 10 -6.86 -9.86 8.60
N VAL A 11 -5.86 -10.45 7.96
CA VAL A 11 -5.67 -11.90 8.07
C VAL A 11 -5.27 -12.18 9.52
N SER A 12 -5.78 -13.28 10.09
CA SER A 12 -5.71 -13.55 11.53
C SER A 12 -4.29 -13.48 12.11
N ASN A 13 -3.29 -13.95 11.37
CA ASN A 13 -1.87 -13.93 11.74
C ASN A 13 -1.10 -12.66 11.29
N LYS A 14 -1.76 -11.72 10.61
CA LYS A 14 -1.20 -10.47 10.07
C LYS A 14 -2.01 -9.26 10.53
N CYS A 15 -2.43 -9.28 11.80
CA CYS A 15 -3.21 -8.21 12.41
C CYS A 15 -2.41 -7.47 13.49
N PRO A 16 -2.76 -6.21 13.82
CA PRO A 16 -2.04 -5.45 14.83
C PRO A 16 -2.12 -6.10 16.22
N PRO A 17 -1.07 -5.95 17.06
CA PRO A 17 -0.99 -6.63 18.34
C PRO A 17 -2.08 -6.19 19.32
N LYS A 18 -2.49 -7.11 20.21
CA LYS A 18 -3.50 -6.87 21.25
C LYS A 18 -2.84 -6.62 22.61
N PRO A 19 -3.45 -5.79 23.49
CA PRO A 19 -4.55 -4.87 23.19
C PRO A 19 -4.08 -3.70 22.31
N LEU A 20 -4.93 -3.20 21.41
CA LEU A 20 -4.56 -2.13 20.46
C LEU A 20 -4.12 -0.83 21.16
N HIS A 21 -4.71 -0.54 22.32
CA HIS A 21 -4.37 0.59 23.18
C HIS A 21 -4.86 0.32 24.62
N PRO A 22 -4.43 1.10 25.63
CA PRO A 22 -4.99 1.01 26.97
C PRO A 22 -6.50 1.23 26.98
N ASN A 23 -7.22 0.44 27.79
CA ASN A 23 -8.69 0.45 27.91
C ASN A 23 -9.41 0.29 26.55
N CYS A 24 -8.94 -0.65 25.73
CA CYS A 24 -9.51 -0.91 24.41
C CYS A 24 -10.87 -1.61 24.50
N HIS A 25 -11.89 -1.01 23.88
CA HIS A 25 -13.23 -1.60 23.74
C HIS A 25 -13.44 -2.25 22.35
N CYS A 26 -12.39 -2.35 21.53
CA CYS A 26 -12.49 -3.00 20.23
C CYS A 26 -12.59 -4.52 20.41
N PHE A 27 -13.51 -5.13 19.68
CA PHE A 27 -13.67 -6.57 19.58
C PHE A 27 -13.43 -7.02 18.14
N TYR A 28 -13.07 -8.29 18.00
CA TYR A 28 -12.77 -8.90 16.71
C TYR A 28 -13.93 -9.81 16.32
N ILE A 29 -14.28 -9.80 15.04
CA ILE A 29 -15.25 -10.72 14.44
C ILE A 29 -14.50 -11.51 13.39
N ASP A 30 -14.59 -12.83 13.46
CA ASP A 30 -14.06 -13.70 12.42
C ASP A 30 -14.98 -13.64 11.20
N ILE A 31 -14.40 -13.36 10.03
CA ILE A 31 -15.11 -13.35 8.74
C ILE A 31 -14.49 -14.40 7.82
N PRO A 32 -15.26 -15.04 6.92
CA PRO A 32 -14.75 -16.14 6.09
C PRO A 32 -13.64 -15.73 5.12
N SER A 33 -13.72 -14.51 4.59
CA SER A 33 -12.74 -13.96 3.67
C SER A 33 -12.79 -12.44 3.64
N ILE A 34 -11.69 -11.82 3.22
CA ILE A 34 -11.60 -10.37 3.01
C ILE A 34 -11.97 -10.07 1.57
N THR A 35 -13.02 -9.29 1.36
CA THR A 35 -13.30 -8.67 0.06
C THR A 35 -12.35 -7.48 -0.12
N ALA A 36 -11.13 -7.75 -0.61
CA ALA A 36 -10.09 -6.75 -0.76
C ALA A 36 -10.45 -5.68 -1.81
N LYS A 37 -10.31 -4.41 -1.42
CA LYS A 37 -10.46 -3.24 -2.29
C LYS A 37 -9.19 -2.40 -2.19
N ALA A 38 -8.45 -2.26 -3.28
CA ALA A 38 -7.27 -1.41 -3.33
C ALA A 38 -7.56 -0.14 -4.14
N GLU A 39 -7.21 1.00 -3.57
CA GLU A 39 -7.39 2.32 -4.17
C GLU A 39 -6.04 3.02 -4.31
N CYS A 40 -5.75 3.50 -5.51
CA CYS A 40 -4.56 4.30 -5.79
C CYS A 40 -5.00 5.59 -6.47
N PRO A 41 -4.93 6.76 -5.81
CA PRO A 41 -5.18 8.04 -6.48
C PRO A 41 -4.18 8.25 -7.62
N ILE A 42 -4.65 8.68 -8.79
CA ILE A 42 -3.79 8.86 -9.97
C ILE A 42 -2.72 9.94 -9.73
N GLU A 43 -3.03 10.90 -8.85
CA GLU A 43 -2.15 11.96 -8.38
C GLU A 43 -0.88 11.43 -7.71
N LYS A 44 -0.88 10.18 -7.24
CA LYS A 44 0.34 9.52 -6.74
C LYS A 44 1.39 9.40 -7.82
N PHE A 45 0.99 9.25 -9.07
CA PHE A 45 1.93 9.22 -10.20
C PHE A 45 2.06 10.60 -10.84
N THR A 46 0.94 11.25 -11.17
CA THR A 46 0.96 12.52 -11.93
C THR A 46 1.41 13.74 -11.13
N LYS A 47 1.23 13.74 -9.79
CA LYS A 47 1.52 14.88 -8.90
C LYS A 47 2.52 14.58 -7.79
N TYR A 48 3.09 13.37 -7.75
CA TYR A 48 4.04 12.97 -6.72
C TYR A 48 5.26 12.23 -7.27
N VAL A 49 5.09 11.06 -7.92
CA VAL A 49 6.23 10.30 -8.47
C VAL A 49 6.93 11.06 -9.61
N PHE A 50 6.17 11.62 -10.55
CA PHE A 50 6.74 12.27 -11.74
C PHE A 50 6.86 13.79 -11.64
N VAL A 51 6.67 14.35 -10.45
CA VAL A 51 6.89 15.79 -10.22
C VAL A 51 8.35 16.02 -9.87
N PRO A 52 9.07 16.89 -10.60
CA PRO A 52 10.42 17.28 -10.23
C PRO A 52 10.45 17.87 -8.82
N SER A 53 11.17 17.23 -7.91
CA SER A 53 11.42 17.75 -6.57
C SER A 53 12.91 18.10 -6.37
N LEU A 54 13.22 18.91 -5.36
CA LEU A 54 14.61 19.31 -5.05
C LEU A 54 15.51 18.12 -4.62
N ILE A 55 14.92 16.95 -4.34
CA ILE A 55 15.59 15.73 -3.86
C ILE A 55 15.01 14.54 -4.66
N ASP A 56 15.28 14.50 -5.97
CA ASP A 56 14.48 13.68 -6.89
C ASP A 56 14.98 12.25 -7.11
N ASP A 57 14.86 11.41 -6.08
CA ASP A 57 15.18 9.99 -6.17
C ASP A 57 14.11 9.18 -6.93
N LYS A 58 12.82 9.44 -6.67
CA LYS A 58 11.71 8.65 -7.22
C LYS A 58 11.53 8.81 -8.71
N LYS A 59 11.44 10.04 -9.20
CA LYS A 59 11.26 10.30 -10.64
C LYS A 59 12.37 9.61 -11.44
N GLN A 60 13.62 9.81 -11.04
CA GLN A 60 14.79 9.21 -11.67
C GLN A 60 14.73 7.67 -11.65
N LEU A 61 14.26 7.05 -10.56
CA LEU A 61 14.11 5.60 -10.49
C LEU A 61 13.06 5.08 -11.48
N PHE A 62 11.89 5.71 -11.54
CA PHE A 62 10.84 5.29 -12.48
C PHE A 62 11.26 5.52 -13.94
N GLU A 63 11.91 6.65 -14.24
CA GLU A 63 12.49 6.92 -15.55
C GLU A 63 13.61 5.92 -15.92
N LEU A 64 14.46 5.54 -14.95
CA LEU A 64 15.48 4.50 -15.12
C LEU A 64 14.86 3.14 -15.46
N TRP A 65 13.66 2.86 -14.96
CA TRP A 65 12.89 1.65 -15.30
C TRP A 65 12.11 1.80 -16.61
N GLY A 66 12.15 2.99 -17.23
CA GLY A 66 11.54 3.31 -18.52
C GLY A 66 10.10 3.78 -18.43
N TYR A 67 9.64 4.21 -17.25
CA TYR A 67 8.32 4.78 -17.05
C TYR A 67 8.37 6.30 -16.97
N ASP A 68 7.38 6.97 -17.56
CA ASP A 68 7.20 8.40 -17.46
C ASP A 68 5.76 8.76 -17.06
N ILE A 69 5.44 10.06 -17.05
CA ILE A 69 4.11 10.54 -16.66
C ILE A 69 2.96 9.97 -17.51
N MET A 70 3.21 9.61 -18.77
CA MET A 70 2.21 8.98 -19.66
C MET A 70 1.85 7.56 -19.20
N ASP A 71 2.69 6.94 -18.36
CA ASP A 71 2.45 5.61 -17.80
C ASP A 71 1.68 5.63 -16.48
N SER A 72 1.24 6.80 -16.02
CA SER A 72 0.58 6.94 -14.72
C SER A 72 -0.63 6.03 -14.56
N GLU A 73 -1.46 5.88 -15.60
CA GLU A 73 -2.63 5.00 -15.57
C GLU A 73 -2.23 3.52 -15.49
N TYR A 74 -1.23 3.11 -16.28
CA TYR A 74 -0.70 1.75 -16.23
C TYR A 74 -0.15 1.42 -14.83
N LEU A 75 0.67 2.31 -14.27
CA LEU A 75 1.26 2.14 -12.95
C LEU A 75 0.19 2.09 -11.86
N GLN A 76 -0.83 2.95 -11.94
CA GLN A 76 -1.97 2.93 -11.02
C GLN A 76 -2.67 1.57 -11.04
N GLN A 77 -3.00 1.05 -12.21
CA GLN A 77 -3.69 -0.23 -12.34
C GLN A 77 -2.84 -1.40 -11.86
N GLU A 78 -1.53 -1.39 -12.16
CA GLU A 78 -0.63 -2.45 -11.74
C GLU A 78 -0.44 -2.48 -10.21
N PHE A 79 -0.34 -1.31 -9.57
CA PHE A 79 -0.30 -1.21 -8.10
C PHE A 79 -1.60 -1.70 -7.47
N ILE A 80 -2.76 -1.27 -7.99
CA ILE A 80 -4.08 -1.71 -7.48
C ILE A 80 -4.19 -3.23 -7.58
N LYS A 81 -3.80 -3.81 -8.72
CA LYS A 81 -3.85 -5.25 -8.97
C LYS A 81 -3.00 -6.03 -7.99
N GLN A 82 -1.72 -5.66 -7.84
CA GLN A 82 -0.79 -6.37 -6.95
C GLN A 82 -1.20 -6.21 -5.49
N ALA A 83 -1.56 -4.99 -5.05
CA ALA A 83 -1.95 -4.74 -3.67
C ALA A 83 -3.26 -5.42 -3.27
N LYS A 84 -4.24 -5.48 -4.18
CA LYS A 84 -5.49 -6.20 -3.94
C LYS A 84 -5.24 -7.68 -3.66
N LEU A 85 -4.40 -8.33 -4.48
CA LEU A 85 -4.05 -9.74 -4.33
C LEU A 85 -3.29 -9.95 -3.02
N ALA A 86 -2.22 -9.18 -2.80
CA ALA A 86 -1.38 -9.27 -1.62
C ALA A 86 -2.18 -9.12 -0.33
N TYR A 87 -3.05 -8.12 -0.26
CA TYR A 87 -3.90 -7.87 0.90
C TYR A 87 -4.91 -8.99 1.17
N SER A 88 -5.51 -9.58 0.12
CA SER A 88 -6.47 -10.67 0.29
C SER A 88 -5.88 -11.93 0.90
N VAL A 89 -4.58 -12.16 0.72
CA VAL A 89 -3.88 -13.38 1.19
C VAL A 89 -2.95 -13.14 2.37
N GLY A 90 -2.85 -11.90 2.86
CA GLY A 90 -1.97 -11.58 3.99
C GLY A 90 -0.50 -11.36 3.60
N ASP A 91 -0.20 -11.16 2.32
CA ASP A 91 1.15 -10.91 1.81
C ASP A 91 1.53 -9.43 1.96
N TYR A 92 1.64 -9.00 3.21
CA TYR A 92 2.04 -7.66 3.59
C TYR A 92 2.76 -7.66 4.94
N GLU A 93 3.52 -6.61 5.19
CA GLU A 93 4.12 -6.36 6.49
C GLU A 93 3.39 -5.25 7.24
N LEU A 94 3.21 -5.43 8.54
CA LEU A 94 2.62 -4.42 9.40
C LEU A 94 3.63 -3.28 9.61
N GLY A 95 3.24 -2.07 9.24
CA GLY A 95 3.99 -0.86 9.50
C GLY A 95 3.53 -0.15 10.76
N LEU A 96 3.72 1.17 10.76
CA LEU A 96 3.33 2.05 11.86
C LEU A 96 1.82 1.97 12.14
N LEU A 97 1.48 1.64 13.39
CA LEU A 97 0.16 1.79 13.96
C LEU A 97 0.10 3.12 14.73
N ASN A 98 -0.84 4.00 14.38
CA ASN A 98 -1.07 5.25 15.10
C ASN A 98 -2.54 5.68 15.06
N ALA A 99 -2.84 6.90 15.51
CA ALA A 99 -4.20 7.43 15.55
C ALA A 99 -4.92 7.42 14.19
N TYR A 100 -4.18 7.46 13.08
CA TYR A 100 -4.75 7.43 11.73
C TYR A 100 -5.11 6.02 11.24
N GLY A 101 -4.64 4.97 11.92
CA GLY A 101 -4.91 3.57 11.58
C GLY A 101 -3.62 2.76 11.45
N GLN A 102 -3.74 1.61 10.78
CA GLN A 102 -2.63 0.69 10.52
C GLN A 102 -2.07 0.94 9.12
N ARG A 103 -0.77 1.20 9.04
CA ARG A 103 -0.02 1.12 7.78
C ARG A 103 0.36 -0.32 7.46
N ILE A 104 0.30 -0.69 6.19
CA ILE A 104 0.88 -1.93 5.70
C ILE A 104 1.84 -1.64 4.56
N SER A 105 2.85 -2.49 4.44
CA SER A 105 3.83 -2.46 3.37
C SER A 105 3.57 -3.64 2.44
N ILE A 106 3.45 -3.35 1.14
CA ILE A 106 3.23 -4.35 0.10
C ILE A 106 4.36 -4.26 -0.91
N GLU A 107 4.97 -5.41 -1.22
CA GLU A 107 5.98 -5.52 -2.27
C GLU A 107 5.32 -5.33 -3.65
N ILE A 108 5.92 -4.46 -4.47
CA ILE A 108 5.50 -4.24 -5.85
C ILE A 108 6.63 -4.67 -6.77
N ARG A 109 6.26 -5.44 -7.80
CA ARG A 109 7.17 -5.93 -8.83
C ARG A 109 6.79 -5.33 -10.18
N LEU A 110 7.66 -4.49 -10.75
CA LEU A 110 7.46 -3.90 -12.07
C LEU A 110 8.45 -4.47 -13.09
N LYS A 111 8.01 -4.66 -14.33
CA LYS A 111 8.90 -5.00 -15.44
C LYS A 111 9.51 -3.71 -15.98
N LYS A 112 10.84 -3.61 -16.04
CA LYS A 112 11.47 -2.45 -16.67
C LYS A 112 11.07 -2.42 -18.16
N LYS A 113 10.65 -1.28 -18.69
CA LYS A 113 10.30 -1.17 -20.11
C LYS A 113 11.53 -1.26 -21.01
N ASN A 114 12.65 -0.73 -20.52
CA ASN A 114 13.89 -0.61 -21.29
C ASN A 114 14.79 -1.86 -21.20
N LYS A 115 14.44 -2.85 -20.37
CA LYS A 115 15.23 -4.07 -20.13
C LYS A 115 14.31 -5.24 -19.86
N ASN A 116 14.69 -6.46 -20.24
CA ASN A 116 13.89 -7.65 -19.90
C ASN A 116 14.11 -8.11 -18.43
N GLU A 117 14.07 -7.16 -17.50
CA GLU A 117 14.34 -7.33 -16.08
C GLU A 117 13.14 -6.85 -15.26
N TYR A 118 13.01 -7.38 -14.05
CA TYR A 118 12.06 -6.87 -13.07
C TYR A 118 12.79 -6.04 -12.01
N THR A 119 12.11 -5.03 -11.48
CA THR A 119 12.49 -4.34 -10.27
C THR A 119 11.43 -4.62 -9.21
N THR A 120 11.88 -4.65 -7.96
CA THR A 120 11.03 -4.96 -6.80
C THR A 120 11.33 -3.95 -5.71
N PHE A 121 10.29 -3.38 -5.11
CA PHE A 121 10.40 -2.37 -4.06
C PHE A 121 9.15 -2.37 -3.18
N VAL A 122 9.24 -1.73 -2.01
CA VAL A 122 8.11 -1.64 -1.07
C VAL A 122 7.25 -0.42 -1.38
N SER A 123 5.93 -0.61 -1.33
CA SER A 123 4.92 0.44 -1.35
C SER A 123 4.17 0.48 -0.01
N GLY A 124 3.78 1.67 0.43
CA GLY A 124 3.06 1.88 1.68
C GLY A 124 1.58 2.14 1.45
N TRP A 125 0.73 1.46 2.21
CA TRP A 125 -0.73 1.53 2.15
C TRP A 125 -1.34 1.77 3.53
N MET A 126 -2.49 2.43 3.56
CA MET A 126 -3.31 2.59 4.77
C MET A 126 -4.49 1.65 4.73
N VAL A 127 -4.75 0.96 5.84
CA VAL A 127 -5.92 0.08 5.99
C VAL A 127 -7.13 0.89 6.46
N TYR A 128 -8.27 0.60 5.84
CA TYR A 128 -9.57 1.21 6.12
C TYR A 128 -10.64 0.12 6.31
N PRO A 129 -11.84 0.51 6.81
CA PRO A 129 -12.92 -0.43 7.03
C PRO A 129 -13.36 -1.17 5.77
N ASN A 130 -13.99 -2.34 5.95
CA ASN A 130 -14.61 -3.13 4.88
C ASN A 130 -13.62 -3.62 3.81
N GLY A 131 -12.42 -4.03 4.25
CA GLY A 131 -11.40 -4.62 3.37
C GLY A 131 -10.73 -3.62 2.42
N ARG A 132 -10.83 -2.31 2.69
CA ARG A 132 -10.28 -1.26 1.83
C ARG A 132 -8.84 -0.90 2.23
N ILE A 133 -7.96 -0.75 1.25
CA ILE A 133 -6.62 -0.19 1.41
C ILE A 133 -6.38 0.95 0.41
N VAL A 134 -5.65 1.98 0.84
CA VAL A 134 -5.36 3.16 0.00
C VAL A 134 -3.87 3.40 -0.05
N LEU A 135 -3.31 3.59 -1.25
CA LEU A 135 -1.89 3.87 -1.44
C LEU A 135 -1.51 5.18 -0.76
N THR A 136 -0.55 5.15 0.16
CA THR A 136 0.00 6.35 0.80
C THR A 136 1.32 6.76 0.16
N THR A 137 2.19 5.78 -0.07
CA THR A 137 3.57 6.00 -0.55
C THR A 137 3.87 5.02 -1.68
N PRO A 138 3.99 5.48 -2.93
CA PRO A 138 4.28 4.60 -4.07
C PRO A 138 5.64 3.90 -3.99
N TYR A 139 6.60 4.51 -3.29
CA TYR A 139 7.96 3.98 -3.15
C TYR A 139 8.53 4.29 -1.77
N GLY A 140 8.81 3.24 -0.99
CA GLY A 140 9.35 3.30 0.37
C GLY A 140 10.81 2.87 0.51
N GLY A 141 11.52 2.58 -0.58
CA GLY A 141 12.85 1.98 -0.55
C GLY A 141 12.83 0.45 -0.43
N LYS A 142 14.02 -0.14 -0.29
CA LYS A 142 14.26 -1.56 0.02
C LYS A 142 14.84 -1.67 1.41
#